data_AF-A0A5P2BKD0-F1
#
_entry.id   AF-A0A5P2BKD0-F1
#
_cell.length_a   1.000
_cell.length_b   1.000
_cell.length_c   1.000
_cell.angle_alpha   90.00
_cell.angle_beta   90.00
_cell.angle_gamma   90.00
#
_symmetry.space_group_name_H-M   'P 1'
#
loop_
_entity.id
_entity.type
_entity.pdbx_description
1 polymer ?
#
loop_
_entity_poly.entity_id
_entity_poly.type
_entity_poly.pdbx_seq_one_letter_code
_entity_poly.pdbx_strand_id
1 'polypeptide(L)'
;MRRPAEPDTRGGHARVQHCRDAFRVPADARTPVIMIGAGTGLAPFRGAIAGRVGFLHDGGQRAPALCHFGCDHPYVDHLHRTEFEAAEAWWRGLVGGGGLWRTSM
;
A
#
# COMPACT_ATOMS: atom_id res chain seq x y z
N MET A 1 1.54 -36.27 -34.69
CA MET A 1 2.10 -34.92 -34.48
C MET A 1 0.95 -34.01 -34.05
N ARG A 2 0.88 -33.58 -32.78
CA ARG A 2 -0.20 -32.69 -32.30
C ARG A 2 0.09 -31.27 -32.79
N ARG A 3 -0.88 -30.60 -33.40
CA ARG A 3 -0.80 -29.18 -33.76
C ARG A 3 -0.52 -28.36 -32.48
N PRO A 4 0.31 -27.30 -32.55
CA PRO A 4 0.41 -26.34 -31.46
C PRO A 4 -0.96 -25.69 -31.23
N ALA A 5 -1.35 -25.54 -29.96
CA ALA A 5 -2.57 -24.83 -29.59
C ALA A 5 -2.40 -23.34 -29.90
N GLU A 6 -3.31 -22.80 -30.71
CA GLU A 6 -3.39 -21.38 -31.02
C GLU A 6 -3.83 -20.61 -29.76
N PRO A 7 -3.23 -19.45 -29.43
CA PRO A 7 -3.62 -18.70 -28.23
C PRO A 7 -5.08 -18.22 -28.37
N ASP A 8 -5.93 -18.59 -27.41
CA ASP A 8 -7.34 -18.18 -27.35
C ASP A 8 -7.42 -16.69 -26.97
N THR A 9 -7.38 -15.81 -27.98
CA THR A 9 -7.45 -14.33 -27.84
C THR A 9 -8.87 -13.84 -27.56
N ARG A 10 -9.63 -14.50 -26.68
CA ARG A 10 -10.91 -13.98 -26.21
C ARG A 10 -10.65 -12.82 -25.25
N GLY A 11 -10.73 -11.60 -25.76
CA GLY A 11 -10.65 -10.39 -24.95
C GLY A 11 -11.70 -10.43 -23.83
N GLY A 12 -11.24 -10.47 -22.57
CA GLY A 12 -12.13 -10.38 -21.43
C GLY A 12 -12.64 -8.96 -21.25
N HIS A 13 -13.93 -8.81 -20.98
CA HIS A 13 -14.50 -7.53 -20.56
C HIS A 13 -14.46 -7.44 -19.04
N ALA A 14 -13.99 -6.30 -18.50
CA ALA A 14 -13.99 -6.01 -17.06
C ALA A 14 -14.67 -4.66 -16.81
N ARG A 15 -15.39 -4.55 -15.69
CA ARG A 15 -16.00 -3.29 -15.23
C ARG A 15 -15.18 -2.71 -14.10
N VAL A 16 -14.74 -1.47 -14.27
CA VAL A 16 -14.08 -0.71 -13.20
C VAL A 16 -15.14 -0.06 -12.33
N GLN A 17 -14.99 -0.18 -11.01
CA GLN A 17 -15.83 0.51 -10.03
C GLN A 17 -15.00 1.59 -9.34
N HIS A 18 -15.62 2.75 -9.10
CA HIS A 18 -14.98 3.80 -8.32
C HIS A 18 -14.83 3.41 -6.85
N CYS A 19 -13.77 3.90 -6.22
CA CYS A 19 -13.57 3.76 -4.78
C CYS A 19 -14.70 4.49 -4.03
N ARG A 20 -15.31 3.80 -3.06
CA ARG A 20 -16.33 4.37 -2.19
C ARG A 20 -15.71 5.36 -1.22
N ASP A 21 -16.44 6.41 -0.87
CA ASP A 21 -15.93 7.47 0.01
C ASP A 21 -15.53 6.96 1.40
N ALA A 22 -16.22 5.92 1.90
CA ALA A 22 -15.89 5.26 3.17
C ALA A 22 -14.47 4.66 3.23
N PHE A 23 -13.83 4.40 2.09
CA PHE A 23 -12.46 3.87 2.01
C PHE A 23 -11.43 4.94 1.61
N ARG A 24 -11.86 6.20 1.46
CA ARG A 24 -10.93 7.30 1.18
C ARG A 24 -10.25 7.72 2.47
N VAL A 25 -8.93 7.87 2.39
CA VAL A 25 -8.15 8.48 3.46
C VAL A 25 -8.49 9.97 3.53
N PRO A 26 -8.59 10.57 4.75
CA PRO A 26 -8.87 11.99 4.90
C PRO A 26 -7.97 12.89 4.04
N ALA A 27 -8.59 13.88 3.39
CA ALA A 27 -7.87 14.85 2.57
C ALA A 27 -7.02 15.82 3.42
N ASP A 28 -7.45 16.11 4.66
CA ASP A 28 -6.67 16.94 5.58
C ASP A 28 -5.34 16.25 5.89
N ALA A 29 -4.26 16.88 5.42
CA ALA A 29 -2.90 16.42 5.62
C ALA A 29 -2.51 16.30 7.10
N ARG A 30 -3.20 17.00 8.02
CA ARG A 30 -2.92 16.97 9.46
C ARG A 30 -3.60 15.81 10.20
N THR A 31 -4.47 15.06 9.53
CA THR A 31 -5.16 13.93 10.16
C THR A 31 -4.25 12.70 10.16
N PRO A 32 -3.84 12.17 11.34
CA PRO A 32 -3.10 10.93 11.42
C PRO A 32 -4.02 9.75 11.03
N VAL A 33 -3.44 8.69 10.48
CA VAL A 33 -4.22 7.54 10.01
C VAL A 33 -3.61 6.23 10.46
N ILE A 34 -4.46 5.26 10.76
CA ILE A 34 -4.09 3.88 11.06
C ILE A 34 -4.75 3.01 10.01
N MET A 35 -3.93 2.24 9.30
CA MET A 35 -4.34 1.30 8.26
C MET A 35 -4.04 -0.11 8.78
N ILE A 36 -5.03 -0.99 8.74
CA ILE A 36 -4.90 -2.36 9.24
C ILE A 36 -5.45 -3.29 8.16
N GLY A 37 -4.63 -4.19 7.65
CA GLY A 37 -5.03 -5.14 6.63
C GLY A 37 -4.20 -6.42 6.69
N ALA A 38 -4.81 -7.55 6.33
CA ALA A 38 -4.11 -8.82 6.19
C ALA A 38 -4.30 -9.37 4.78
N GLY A 39 -3.27 -10.02 4.23
CA GLY A 39 -3.28 -10.52 2.86
C GLY A 39 -3.80 -9.50 1.85
N THR A 40 -4.76 -9.90 1.01
CA THR A 40 -5.35 -9.02 -0.03
C THR A 40 -6.16 -7.85 0.52
N GLY A 41 -6.54 -7.87 1.80
CA GLY A 41 -7.17 -6.73 2.50
C GLY A 41 -6.27 -5.48 2.56
N LEU A 42 -5.00 -5.61 2.20
CA LEU A 42 -4.05 -4.52 2.05
C LEU A 42 -4.31 -3.62 0.81
N ALA A 43 -4.96 -4.16 -0.22
CA ALA A 43 -5.14 -3.51 -1.52
C ALA A 43 -5.57 -2.02 -1.47
N PRO A 44 -6.59 -1.60 -0.69
CA PRO A 44 -7.00 -0.20 -0.64
C PRO A 44 -5.92 0.72 -0.03
N PHE A 45 -5.14 0.21 0.92
CA PHE A 45 -4.15 1.00 1.65
C PHE A 45 -2.88 1.23 0.84
N ARG A 46 -2.55 0.34 -0.10
CA ARG A 46 -1.41 0.51 -1.01
C ARG A 46 -1.48 1.85 -1.75
N GLY A 47 -2.63 2.17 -2.35
CA GLY A 47 -2.83 3.44 -3.07
C GLY A 47 -2.75 4.66 -2.14
N ALA A 48 -3.26 4.54 -0.92
CA ALA A 48 -3.17 5.60 0.08
C ALA A 48 -1.71 5.86 0.53
N ILE A 49 -0.92 4.82 0.73
CA ILE A 49 0.51 4.91 1.07
C ILE A 49 1.28 5.55 -0.08
N ALA A 50 1.08 5.07 -1.32
CA ALA A 50 1.73 5.64 -2.50
C ALA A 50 1.42 7.14 -2.67
N GLY A 51 0.15 7.53 -2.50
CA GLY A 51 -0.26 8.94 -2.55
C GLY A 51 0.36 9.78 -1.43
N ARG A 52 0.53 9.22 -0.22
CA ARG A 52 1.24 9.88 0.88
C ARG A 52 2.73 10.06 0.56
N VAL A 53 3.39 9.02 0.05
CA VAL A 53 4.81 9.06 -0.34
C VAL A 53 5.04 10.10 -1.44
N GLY A 54 4.22 10.11 -2.49
CA GLY A 54 4.30 11.12 -3.56
C GLY A 54 4.16 12.55 -3.04
N PHE A 55 3.16 12.80 -2.19
CA PHE A 55 2.95 14.12 -1.60
C PHE A 55 4.15 14.60 -0.76
N LEU A 56 4.80 13.69 -0.04
CA LEU A 56 5.97 14.02 0.75
C LEU A 56 7.22 14.23 -0.15
N HIS A 57 7.36 13.47 -1.24
CA HIS A 57 8.41 13.71 -2.25
C HIS A 57 8.30 15.09 -2.91
N ASP A 58 7.08 15.59 -3.09
CA ASP A 58 6.81 16.93 -3.62
C ASP A 58 7.07 18.06 -2.58
N GLY A 59 7.64 17.72 -1.42
CA GLY A 59 7.94 18.67 -0.34
C GLY A 59 6.77 18.99 0.58
N GLY A 60 5.63 18.31 0.41
CA GLY A 60 4.48 18.42 1.29
C GLY A 60 4.75 17.81 2.67
N GLN A 61 3.98 18.24 3.67
CA GLN A 61 3.99 17.65 5.01
C GLN A 61 2.64 16.99 5.32
N ARG A 62 2.67 15.75 5.79
CA ARG A 62 1.49 15.02 6.27
C ARG A 62 1.72 14.51 7.68
N ALA A 63 0.64 14.41 8.43
CA ALA A 63 0.60 13.75 9.72
C ALA A 63 0.96 12.25 9.59
N PRO A 64 1.44 11.63 10.67
CA PRO A 64 1.88 10.24 10.66
C PRO A 64 0.82 9.27 10.10
N ALA A 65 1.29 8.24 9.41
CA ALA A 65 0.50 7.06 9.07
C ALA A 65 1.11 5.85 9.76
N LEU A 66 0.27 5.01 10.35
CA LEU A 66 0.63 3.66 10.79
C LEU A 66 -0.02 2.67 9.83
N CYS A 67 0.74 1.66 9.40
CA CYS A 67 0.23 0.54 8.60
C CYS A 67 0.59 -0.76 9.31
N HIS A 68 -0.42 -1.50 9.74
CA HIS A 68 -0.27 -2.85 10.27
C HIS A 68 -0.68 -3.85 9.20
N PHE A 69 0.28 -4.65 8.76
CA PHE A 69 0.07 -5.70 7.77
C PHE A 69 0.27 -7.08 8.40
N GLY A 70 -0.64 -8.02 8.11
CA GLY A 70 -0.55 -9.41 8.53
C GLY A 70 -0.50 -10.38 7.34
N CYS A 71 0.36 -11.39 7.42
CA CYS A 71 0.51 -12.48 6.46
C CYS A 71 0.97 -13.76 7.17
N ASP A 72 0.81 -14.92 6.52
CA ASP A 72 1.15 -16.21 7.13
C ASP A 72 2.67 -16.50 7.11
N HIS A 73 3.36 -16.07 6.05
CA HIS A 73 4.79 -16.28 5.89
C HIS A 73 5.49 -15.07 5.23
N PRO A 74 6.39 -14.37 5.95
CA PRO A 74 6.95 -13.10 5.48
C PRO A 74 7.76 -13.18 4.17
N TYR A 75 8.18 -14.38 3.77
CA TYR A 75 8.92 -14.64 2.53
C TYR A 75 8.04 -15.16 1.37
N VAL A 76 6.76 -15.44 1.63
CA VAL A 76 5.85 -16.06 0.66
C VAL A 76 4.74 -15.10 0.28
N ASP A 77 4.03 -14.55 1.27
CA ASP A 77 2.79 -13.80 1.06
C ASP A 77 2.83 -12.38 1.64
N HIS A 78 4.05 -11.87 1.88
CA HIS A 78 4.24 -10.46 2.23
C HIS A 78 4.06 -9.54 1.01
N LEU A 79 2.79 -9.28 0.68
CA LEU A 79 2.40 -8.45 -0.44
C LEU A 79 3.04 -7.05 -0.35
N HIS A 80 3.63 -6.59 -1.44
CA HIS A 80 4.22 -5.26 -1.58
C HIS A 80 5.33 -4.91 -0.57
N ARG A 81 6.03 -5.91 -0.03
CA ARG A 81 7.09 -5.73 1.00
C ARG A 81 8.07 -4.59 0.69
N THR A 82 8.72 -4.65 -0.46
CA THR A 82 9.76 -3.67 -0.84
C THR A 82 9.21 -2.24 -0.92
N GLU A 83 7.98 -2.07 -1.42
CA GLU A 83 7.33 -0.76 -1.55
C GLU A 83 7.10 -0.12 -0.17
N PHE A 84 6.67 -0.92 0.81
CA PHE A 84 6.37 -0.41 2.15
C PHE A 84 7.61 -0.22 3.02
N GLU A 85 8.60 -1.11 2.91
CA GLU A 85 9.89 -0.92 3.59
C GLU A 85 10.60 0.35 3.10
N ALA A 86 10.53 0.64 1.80
CA ALA A 86 11.04 1.89 1.24
C ALA A 86 10.28 3.11 1.77
N ALA A 87 8.94 3.05 1.84
CA ALA A 87 8.11 4.12 2.38
C ALA A 87 8.43 4.37 3.87
N GLU A 88 8.62 3.31 4.66
CA GLU A 88 9.00 3.41 6.07
C GLU A 88 10.39 4.03 6.25
N ALA A 89 11.39 3.54 5.50
CA ALA A 89 12.74 4.05 5.56
C ALA A 89 12.79 5.56 5.21
N TRP A 90 12.05 5.94 4.17
CA TRP A 90 11.95 7.33 3.75
C TRP A 90 11.28 8.20 4.81
N TRP A 91 10.17 7.73 5.38
CA TRP A 91 9.50 8.41 6.50
C TRP A 91 10.44 8.58 7.71
N ARG A 92 11.13 7.52 8.12
CA ARG A 92 12.09 7.56 9.24
C ARG A 92 13.24 8.54 9.01
N GLY A 93 13.69 8.69 7.77
CA GLY A 93 14.69 9.69 7.38
C GLY A 93 14.23 11.13 7.60
N LEU A 94 12.93 11.41 7.43
CA LEU A 94 12.36 12.74 7.68
C LEU A 94 12.18 13.06 9.16
N VAL A 95 11.73 12.10 9.97
CA VAL A 95 11.36 12.35 11.38
C VAL A 95 12.54 12.25 12.36
N GLY A 96 13.76 12.00 11.89
CA GLY A 96 14.96 12.04 12.74
C GLY A 96 14.85 11.14 13.97
N GLY A 97 14.56 9.85 13.79
CA GLY A 97 14.74 8.81 14.83
C GLY A 97 13.92 8.92 16.13
N GLY A 98 13.04 9.92 16.27
CA GLY A 98 12.26 10.17 17.49
C GLY A 98 10.79 9.81 17.34
N GLY A 99 10.45 8.52 17.30
CA GLY A 99 9.06 8.08 17.23
C GLY A 99 8.95 6.58 17.32
N LEU A 100 8.29 6.12 18.38
CA LEU A 100 8.06 4.74 18.78
C LEU A 100 7.46 3.89 17.64
N TRP A 101 8.32 3.23 16.86
CA TRP A 101 7.92 2.20 15.90
C TRP A 101 8.48 0.85 16.34
N ARG A 102 7.61 -0.01 16.86
CA ARG A 102 7.78 -1.47 16.87
C ARG A 102 6.86 -2.03 15.81
N THR A 103 7.41 -2.58 14.74
CA THR A 103 6.75 -3.71 14.08
C THR A 103 6.99 -4.91 14.99
N SER A 104 5.95 -5.38 15.68
CA SER A 104 5.94 -6.78 16.07
C SER A 104 5.76 -7.56 14.77
N MET A 105 6.87 -8.05 14.24
CA MET A 105 6.85 -9.20 13.33
C MET A 105 6.24 -10.39 14.04
#